data_AF-A0A9P4YMI2-F1
#
_entry.id   AF-A0A9P4YMI2-F1
#
_cell.length_a   1.000
_cell.length_b   1.000
_cell.length_c   1.000
_cell.angle_alpha   90.00
_cell.angle_beta   90.00
_cell.angle_gamma   90.00
#
_symmetry.space_group_name_H-M   'P 1'
#
loop_
_entity.id
_entity.type
_entity.pdbx_description
1 polymer ?
#
loop_
_entity_poly.entity_id
_entity_poly.type
_entity_poly.pdbx_seq_one_letter_code
_entity_poly.pdbx_strand_id
1 'polypeptide(L)' 'MMTACYAVRFRGRAETWSYCPGYVATNLDTVGGPAAVAAAGAGDPSTGVQGILDILLGRRDDETELMVTRNAGTFLW' A
#
# COMPACT_ATOMS: atom_id res chain seq x y z
N MET A 1 -0.20 2.58 -10.87
CA MET A 1 -1.02 1.70 -10.01
C MET A 1 -1.41 0.48 -10.81
N MET A 2 -1.22 -0.73 -10.29
CA MET A 2 -1.68 -1.95 -10.95
C MET A 2 -3.21 -2.05 -10.75
N THR A 3 -3.97 -2.26 -11.83
CA THR A 3 -5.42 -2.48 -11.79
C THR A 3 -5.76 -3.93 -11.43
N ALA A 4 -6.99 -4.16 -10.96
CA ALA A 4 -7.50 -5.51 -10.65
C ALA A 4 -7.38 -6.50 -11.83
N CYS A 5 -7.50 -6.03 -13.07
CA CYS A 5 -7.35 -6.89 -14.25
C CYS A 5 -5.93 -7.44 -14.42
N TYR A 6 -4.90 -6.70 -13.97
CA TYR A 6 -3.53 -7.19 -14.01
C TYR A 6 -3.30 -8.29 -12.96
N ALA A 7 -3.96 -8.24 -11.80
CA ALA A 7 -3.89 -9.33 -10.82
C ALA A 7 -4.40 -10.65 -11.44
N VAL A 8 -5.53 -10.63 -12.15
CA VAL A 8 -6.04 -11.80 -12.89
C VAL A 8 -5.06 -12.26 -13.99
N ARG A 9 -4.44 -11.32 -14.71
CA ARG A 9 -3.49 -11.64 -15.79
C ARG A 9 -2.19 -12.28 -15.29
N PHE A 10 -1.74 -11.90 -14.09
CA PHE A 10 -0.49 -12.37 -13.49
C PHE A 10 -0.67 -13.53 -12.51
N ARG A 11 -1.91 -13.93 -12.21
CA ARG A 11 -2.23 -15.11 -11.41
C ARG A 11 -1.42 -16.34 -11.85
N GLY A 12 -0.67 -16.92 -10.90
CA GLY A 12 0.22 -18.07 -11.13
C GLY A 12 1.49 -17.78 -11.93
N ARG A 13 1.77 -16.52 -12.28
CA ARG A 13 2.98 -16.09 -13.02
C ARG A 13 3.85 -15.12 -12.24
N ALA A 14 3.24 -14.36 -11.35
CA ALA A 14 3.91 -13.48 -10.41
C ALA A 14 3.06 -13.35 -9.15
N GLU A 15 3.73 -13.15 -8.03
CA GLU A 15 3.07 -12.74 -6.80
C GLU A 15 2.68 -11.26 -6.93
N THR A 16 1.42 -10.94 -6.65
CA THR A 16 0.88 -9.58 -6.83
C THR A 16 0.12 -9.15 -5.60
N TRP A 17 0.26 -7.87 -5.24
CA TRP A 17 -0.49 -7.25 -4.15
C TRP A 17 -0.94 -5.85 -4.59
N SER A 18 -2.10 -5.41 -4.10
CA SER A 18 -2.46 -3.99 -4.08
C SER A 18 -2.14 -3.43 -2.70
N TYR A 19 -1.20 -2.50 -2.58
CA TYR A 19 -0.81 -1.96 -1.27
C TYR A 19 -1.48 -0.62 -0.98
N CYS A 20 -2.16 -0.53 0.15
CA CYS A 20 -2.67 0.73 0.70
C CYS A 20 -1.83 1.18 1.91
N PRO A 21 -0.98 2.22 1.75
CA PRO A 21 -0.15 2.75 2.84
C PRO A 21 -0.97 3.53 3.89
N GLY A 22 -2.24 3.83 3.62
CA GLY A 22 -3.09 4.72 4.41
C GLY A 22 -2.88 6.20 4.06
N TYR A 23 -3.43 7.08 4.89
CA TYR A 23 -3.29 8.54 4.74
C TYR A 23 -1.96 9.00 5.33
N VAL A 24 -0.98 9.30 4.48
CA VAL A 24 0.39 9.66 4.86
C VAL A 24 0.83 11.02 4.31
N ALA A 25 1.59 11.77 5.11
CA ALA A 25 2.04 13.12 4.81
C ALA A 25 3.19 13.16 3.79
N THR A 26 2.83 13.05 2.51
CA THR A 26 3.78 13.11 1.38
C THR A 26 3.65 14.42 0.61
N ASN A 27 4.51 14.62 -0.39
CA ASN A 27 4.43 15.75 -1.32
C ASN A 27 3.39 15.56 -2.45
N LEU A 28 2.56 14.52 -2.38
CA LEU A 28 1.49 14.28 -3.35
C LEU A 28 0.34 15.28 -3.21
N ASP A 29 0.10 15.82 -2.02
CA ASP A 29 -0.83 16.94 -1.84
C ASP A 29 -0.17 18.24 -2.30
N THR A 30 -0.62 18.74 -3.44
CA THR A 30 -0.10 19.97 -4.08
C THR A 30 -0.74 21.25 -3.56
N VAL A 31 -1.79 21.17 -2.74
CA VAL A 31 -2.52 22.34 -2.23
C VAL A 31 -2.00 22.77 -0.86
N GLY A 32 -1.85 21.82 0.07
CA GLY A 32 -1.40 22.09 1.44
C GLY A 32 0.02 21.62 1.74
N GLY A 33 0.57 20.72 0.93
CA GLY A 33 1.85 20.08 1.18
C GLY A 33 1.84 19.15 2.41
N PRO A 34 2.97 18.50 2.71
CA PRO A 34 3.05 17.47 3.76
C PRO A 34 2.74 18.02 5.17
N ALA A 35 3.06 19.29 5.45
CA ALA A 35 2.78 19.88 6.77
C ALA A 35 1.28 20.06 7.03
N ALA A 36 0.50 20.49 6.03
CA ALA A 36 -0.95 20.62 6.18
C ALA A 36 -1.63 19.25 6.30
N VAL A 37 -1.16 18.27 5.53
CA VAL A 37 -1.64 16.89 5.57
C VAL A 37 -1.34 16.23 6.92
N ALA A 38 -0.15 16.45 7.47
CA ALA A 38 0.19 16.02 8.84
C ALA A 38 -0.72 16.68 9.89
N ALA A 39 -0.98 17.99 9.76
CA ALA A 39 -1.91 18.69 10.66
C ALA A 39 -3.36 18.17 10.56
N ALA A 40 -3.75 17.61 9.41
CA ALA A 40 -5.04 16.95 9.19
C ALA A 40 -5.10 15.50 9.72
N GLY A 41 -4.06 15.01 10.39
CA GLY A 41 -4.02 13.68 10.99
C GLY A 41 -3.41 12.58 10.12
N ALA A 42 -2.70 12.94 9.05
CA ALA A 42 -1.95 11.96 8.27
C ALA A 42 -0.76 11.40 9.06
N GLY A 43 -0.48 10.11 8.83
CA GLY A 43 0.66 9.42 9.41
C GLY A 43 1.99 9.77 8.73
N ASP A 44 3.07 9.35 9.39
CA ASP A 44 4.42 9.48 8.84
C ASP A 44 4.65 8.54 7.64
N PRO A 45 5.20 9.01 6.51
CA PRO A 45 5.44 8.18 5.33
C PRO A 45 6.33 6.95 5.58
N SER A 46 7.34 7.05 6.46
CA SER A 46 8.24 5.92 6.78
C SER A 46 7.48 4.75 7.40
N THR A 47 6.42 5.05 8.16
CA THR A 47 5.55 4.02 8.73
C THR A 47 4.65 3.37 7.69
N GLY A 48 4.32 4.08 6.60
CA GLY A 48 3.64 3.53 5.43
C GLY A 48 4.53 2.64 4.57
N VAL A 49 5.86 2.80 4.61
CA VAL A 49 6.81 1.96 3.83
C VAL A 49 7.03 0.59 4.45
N GLN A 50 6.80 0.42 5.76
CA GLN A 50 7.05 -0.86 6.45
C GLN A 50 6.27 -2.03 5.83
N GLY A 51 5.01 -1.81 5.44
CA GLY A 51 4.24 -2.88 4.79
C GLY A 51 4.79 -3.28 3.41
N ILE A 52 5.45 -2.36 2.69
CA ILE A 52 6.14 -2.68 1.44
C ILE A 52 7.39 -3.53 1.73
N LEU A 53 8.14 -3.19 2.77
CA LEU A 53 9.29 -4.00 3.20
C LEU A 53 8.86 -5.41 3.61
N ASP A 54 7.75 -5.55 4.33
CA ASP A 54 7.23 -6.87 4.70
C ASP A 54 6.86 -7.73 3.49
N ILE A 55 6.25 -7.14 2.45
CA ILE A 55 6.00 -7.80 1.17
C ILE A 55 7.32 -8.24 0.52
N LEU A 56 8.30 -7.33 0.40
CA LEU A 56 9.59 -7.63 -0.24
C LEU A 56 10.41 -8.68 0.52
N LEU A 57 10.22 -8.81 1.83
CA LEU A 57 10.89 -9.78 2.68
C LEU A 57 10.15 -11.13 2.76
N GLY A 58 9.09 -11.33 1.97
CA GLY A 58 8.33 -12.57 1.91
C GLY A 58 7.42 -12.82 3.11
N ARG A 59 7.16 -11.80 3.94
CA ARG A 59 6.36 -11.94 5.17
C ARG A 59 4.86 -11.92 4.92
N ARG A 60 4.43 -11.68 3.68
CA ARG A 60 3.02 -11.51 3.26
C ARG A 60 2.68 -12.33 2.01
N ASP A 61 3.43 -13.41 1.76
CA ASP A 61 3.27 -14.29 0.58
C ASP A 61 1.97 -15.10 0.61
N ASP A 62 1.38 -15.27 1.78
CA ASP A 62 0.06 -15.86 1.96
C ASP A 62 -1.09 -14.89 1.59
N GLU A 63 -0.79 -13.61 1.38
CA GLU A 63 -1.76 -12.56 1.05
C GLU A 63 -1.63 -12.07 -0.38
N THR A 64 -1.03 -12.89 -1.24
CA THR A 64 -0.99 -12.65 -2.68
C THR A 64 -2.38 -12.56 -3.26
N GLU A 65 -2.50 -11.78 -4.33
CA GLU A 65 -3.76 -11.51 -5.03
C GLU A 65 -4.82 -10.85 -4.15
N LEU A 66 -4.40 -10.15 -3.09
CA LEU A 66 -5.28 -9.33 -2.26
C LEU A 66 -4.86 -7.86 -2.29
N MET A 67 -5.78 -7.00 -1.86
CA MET A 67 -5.45 -5.67 -1.40
C MET A 67 -5.05 -5.75 0.07
N VAL A 68 -3.86 -5.26 0.39
CA VAL A 68 -3.28 -5.32 1.73
C VAL A 68 -2.99 -3.91 2.24
N THR A 69 -3.29 -3.69 3.52
CA THR A 69 -3.05 -2.41 4.19
C THR A 69 -1.84 -2.50 5.11
N ARG A 70 -1.32 -1.34 5.51
CA ARG A 70 -0.28 -1.22 6.54
C ARG A 70 -0.61 -1.96 7.85
N ASN A 71 -1.86 -1.96 8.30
CA ASN A 71 -2.26 -2.51 9.61
C ASN A 71 -2.78 -3.95 9.50
N ALA A 72 -2.19 -4.76 8.61
CA ALA A 72 -2.59 -6.16 8.35
C ALA A 72 -4.05 -6.37 7.88
N GLY A 73 -4.81 -5.32 7.58
CA GLY A 73 -6.12 -5.46 6.94
C GLY A 73 -5.97 -5.96 5.51
N THR A 74 -6.78 -6.95 5.14
CA THR A 74 -6.84 -7.55 3.81
C THR A 74 -8.24 -7.38 3.21
N PHE A 75 -8.28 -7.14 1.90
CA PHE A 75 -9.50 -6.96 1.14
C PHE A 75 -9.39 -7.68 -0.20
N LEU A 76 -10.53 -8.07 -0.76
CA LEU A 76 -10.59 -8.49 -2.15
C LEU A 76 -10.30 -7.28 -3.05
N TRP A 77 -9.76 -7.56 -4.25
CA TRP A 77 -9.55 -6.54 -5.29
C TRP A 77 -10.84 -5.87 -5.76
#